data_AF-A0A6F9BU63-F1
#
_entry.id   AF-A0A6F9BU63-F1
#
_cell.length_a   1.000
_cell.length_b   1.000
_cell.length_c   1.000
_cell.angle_alpha   90.00
_cell.angle_beta   90.00
_cell.angle_gamma   90.00
#
_symmetry.space_group_name_H-M   'P 1'
#
loop_
_entity.id
_entity.type
_entity.pdbx_description
1 polymer ?
#
loop_
_entity_poly.entity_id
_entity_poly.type
_entity_poly.pdbx_seq_one_letter_code
_entity_poly.pdbx_strand_id
1 'polypeptide(L)'
;MVVQMWGEDKLDDINVYVYFLPEVPHGFFHRLIIKTCSLYQTHWIGKDHCLLSSGDKLVLMRENNKDGDPYIQIRCKRPETSAEFRRSWDLFLTVMYASGAV
;
A
#
# COMPACT_ATOMS: atom_id res chain seq x y z
N MET A 1 -4.33 -5.36 -17.26
CA MET A 1 -4.86 -6.21 -16.16
C MET A 1 -4.86 -5.49 -14.82
N VAL A 2 -3.72 -5.11 -14.24
CA VAL A 2 -3.73 -4.44 -12.91
C VAL A 2 -4.35 -3.03 -12.93
N VAL A 3 -4.12 -2.25 -14.00
CA VAL A 3 -4.83 -0.97 -14.23
C VAL A 3 -6.36 -1.18 -14.34
N GLN A 4 -6.80 -2.30 -14.90
CA GLN A 4 -8.23 -2.63 -14.97
C GLN A 4 -8.78 -3.03 -13.58
N MET A 5 -7.95 -3.59 -12.70
CA MET A 5 -8.34 -3.91 -11.33
C MET A 5 -8.45 -2.64 -10.48
N TRP A 6 -7.44 -1.77 -10.52
CA TRP A 6 -7.42 -0.54 -9.72
C TRP A 6 -8.37 0.55 -10.25
N GLY A 7 -8.55 0.63 -11.56
CA GLY A 7 -9.24 1.73 -12.22
C GLY A 7 -8.40 3.01 -12.23
N GLU A 8 -8.99 4.11 -11.79
CA GLU A 8 -8.38 5.45 -11.80
C GLU A 8 -8.14 5.97 -10.39
N ASP A 9 -7.15 6.84 -10.26
CA ASP A 9 -6.84 7.56 -9.02
C ASP A 9 -7.91 8.62 -8.74
N LYS A 10 -8.53 8.58 -7.55
CA LYS A 10 -9.51 9.58 -7.11
C LYS A 10 -8.93 10.50 -6.03
N LEU A 11 -9.37 11.75 -6.03
CA LEU A 11 -8.94 12.76 -5.05
C LEU A 11 -9.36 12.41 -3.61
N ASP A 12 -10.43 11.65 -3.45
CA ASP A 12 -10.98 11.25 -2.17
C ASP A 12 -10.54 9.85 -1.71
N ASP A 13 -9.61 9.23 -2.45
CA ASP A 13 -8.93 8.01 -2.01
C ASP A 13 -8.21 8.27 -0.67
N ILE A 14 -8.20 7.25 0.20
CA ILE A 14 -7.46 7.33 1.45
C ILE A 14 -5.99 7.08 1.15
N ASN A 15 -5.14 7.97 1.64
CA ASN A 15 -3.69 7.91 1.45
C ASN A 15 -2.99 7.93 2.81
N VAL A 16 -2.17 6.91 3.06
CA VAL A 16 -1.26 6.84 4.20
C VAL A 16 0.16 6.94 3.67
N TYR A 17 0.93 7.90 4.19
CA TYR A 17 2.33 8.11 3.80
C TYR A 17 3.23 7.72 4.97
N VAL A 18 4.06 6.70 4.77
CA VAL A 18 5.03 6.22 5.75
C VAL A 18 6.39 6.78 5.36
N TYR A 19 6.83 7.83 6.05
CA TYR A 19 8.09 8.51 5.75
C TYR A 19 9.27 7.78 6.41
N PHE A 20 10.38 7.71 5.67
CA PHE A 20 11.63 7.12 6.11
C PHE A 20 12.74 8.17 6.01
N LEU A 21 13.50 8.34 7.08
CA LEU A 21 14.62 9.29 7.09
C LEU A 21 15.93 8.58 7.50
N PRO A 22 17.06 8.88 6.84
CA PRO A 22 17.19 9.78 5.68
C PRO A 22 16.71 9.15 4.36
N GLU A 23 16.63 7.82 4.29
CA GLU A 23 16.25 7.08 3.08
C GLU A 23 15.43 5.82 3.41
N VAL A 24 14.65 5.32 2.45
CA VAL A 24 14.03 4.00 2.56
C VAL A 24 15.15 2.95 2.50
N PRO A 25 15.27 2.04 3.49
CA PRO A 25 16.36 1.08 3.49
C PRO A 25 16.33 0.19 2.24
N HIS A 26 17.52 -0.12 1.69
CA HIS A 26 17.62 -0.87 0.45
C HIS A 26 16.82 -2.19 0.48
N GLY A 27 15.95 -2.36 -0.53
CA GLY A 27 15.09 -3.52 -0.68
C GLY A 27 13.97 -3.64 0.35
N PHE A 28 13.75 -2.63 1.20
CA PHE A 28 12.71 -2.66 2.24
C PHE A 28 11.32 -2.81 1.63
N PHE A 29 10.98 -2.02 0.61
CA PHE A 29 9.70 -2.13 -0.10
C PHE A 29 9.47 -3.55 -0.64
N HIS A 30 10.50 -4.16 -1.23
CA HIS A 30 10.40 -5.51 -1.78
C HIS A 30 10.18 -6.56 -0.69
N ARG A 31 10.94 -6.46 0.42
CA ARG A 31 10.75 -7.33 1.59
C ARG A 31 9.37 -7.16 2.21
N LEU A 32 8.85 -5.92 2.25
CA LEU A 32 7.52 -5.63 2.76
C LEU A 32 6.45 -6.31 1.90
N ILE A 33 6.53 -6.19 0.57
CA ILE A 33 5.60 -6.89 -0.34
C ILE A 33 5.70 -8.41 -0.15
N ILE A 34 6.91 -8.98 -0.09
CA ILE A 34 7.09 -10.43 0.12
C ILE A 34 6.45 -10.88 1.44
N LYS A 35 6.58 -10.08 2.50
CA LYS A 35 5.91 -10.37 3.78
C LYS A 35 4.40 -10.30 3.68
N THR A 36 3.84 -9.37 2.91
CA THR A 36 2.39 -9.25 2.75
C THR A 36 1.80 -10.32 1.83
N CYS A 37 2.60 -10.96 0.98
CA CYS A 37 2.17 -12.10 0.14
C CYS A 37 1.64 -13.31 0.94
N SER A 38 2.05 -13.48 2.20
CA SER A 38 1.51 -14.56 3.05
C SER A 38 0.10 -14.27 3.55
N LEU A 39 -0.35 -13.01 3.45
CA LEU A 39 -1.62 -12.52 4.00
C LEU A 39 -2.61 -12.15 2.90
N TYR A 40 -2.12 -11.62 1.77
CA TYR A 40 -2.93 -11.08 0.70
C TYR A 40 -2.42 -11.51 -0.67
N GLN A 41 -3.32 -11.53 -1.64
CA GLN A 41 -2.92 -11.71 -3.03
C GLN A 41 -2.25 -10.42 -3.53
N THR A 42 -1.08 -10.56 -4.15
CA THR A 42 -0.25 -9.42 -4.56
C THR A 42 0.00 -9.43 -6.06
N HIS A 43 -0.06 -8.25 -6.68
CA HIS A 43 0.23 -8.04 -8.09
C HIS A 43 1.27 -6.94 -8.25
N TRP A 44 2.47 -7.31 -8.68
CA TRP A 44 3.55 -6.37 -8.97
C TRP A 44 3.21 -5.50 -10.18
N ILE A 45 3.40 -4.19 -10.05
CA ILE A 45 3.21 -3.20 -11.12
C ILE A 45 4.54 -2.47 -11.33
N GLY A 46 5.53 -3.17 -11.87
CA GLY A 46 6.87 -2.60 -12.02
C GLY A 46 7.69 -2.64 -10.73
N LYS A 47 8.66 -1.73 -10.61
CA LYS A 47 9.71 -1.78 -9.57
C LYS A 47 9.27 -1.17 -8.23
N ASP A 48 8.45 -0.14 -8.30
CA ASP A 48 8.11 0.76 -7.20
C ASP A 48 6.62 0.73 -6.84
N HIS A 49 5.82 -0.14 -7.47
CA HIS A 49 4.39 -0.27 -7.21
C HIS A 49 3.96 -1.74 -7.03
N CYS A 50 3.02 -1.95 -6.12
CA CYS A 50 2.37 -3.25 -5.92
C CYS A 50 0.90 -3.04 -5.53
N LEU A 51 0.01 -3.83 -6.12
CA LEU A 51 -1.39 -3.90 -5.72
C LEU A 51 -1.59 -5.12 -4.82
N LEU A 52 -2.17 -4.90 -3.65
CA LEU A 52 -2.67 -5.95 -2.76
C LEU A 52 -4.19 -6.07 -2.94
N SER A 53 -4.71 -7.30 -2.91
CA SER A 53 -6.15 -7.55 -2.85
C SER A 53 -6.53 -8.38 -1.62
N SER A 54 -7.65 -8.00 -1.00
CA SER A 54 -8.30 -8.72 0.09
C SER A 54 -9.80 -8.78 -0.22
N GLY A 55 -10.24 -9.88 -0.84
CA GLY A 55 -11.59 -9.99 -1.38
C GLY A 55 -11.84 -8.97 -2.49
N ASP A 56 -12.85 -8.10 -2.29
CA ASP A 56 -13.21 -7.01 -3.19
C ASP A 56 -12.36 -5.74 -2.97
N LYS A 57 -11.55 -5.69 -1.91
CA LYS A 57 -10.78 -4.50 -1.56
C LYS A 57 -9.39 -4.53 -2.16
N LEU A 58 -8.99 -3.38 -2.68
CA LEU A 58 -7.71 -3.16 -3.33
C LEU A 58 -6.91 -2.08 -2.58
N VAL A 59 -5.63 -2.36 -2.38
CA VAL A 59 -4.67 -1.43 -1.77
C VAL A 59 -3.47 -1.29 -2.69
N LEU A 60 -3.19 -0.08 -3.13
CA LEU A 60 -2.02 0.25 -3.93
C LEU A 60 -0.90 0.70 -3.00
N MET A 61 0.25 0.03 -3.07
CA MET A 61 1.48 0.44 -2.40
C MET A 61 2.45 1.01 -3.43
N ARG A 62 3.08 2.13 -3.09
CA ARG A 62 4.06 2.81 -3.93
C ARG A 62 5.24 3.29 -3.11
N GLU A 63 6.46 2.98 -3.54
CA GLU A 63 7.68 3.59 -3.03
C GLU A 63 7.97 4.90 -3.78
N ASN A 64 8.23 5.99 -3.06
CA ASN A 64 8.70 7.24 -3.64
C ASN A 64 10.00 7.69 -2.97
N ASN A 65 11.05 7.80 -3.80
CA ASN A 65 12.39 8.23 -3.40
C ASN A 65 12.91 9.42 -4.25
N LYS A 66 12.05 10.08 -5.03
CA LYS A 66 12.48 11.08 -6.04
C LYS A 66 12.24 12.52 -5.65
N ASP A 67 11.20 12.80 -4.86
CA ASP A 67 10.73 14.16 -4.58
C ASP A 67 10.59 14.38 -3.06
N GLY A 68 11.65 14.90 -2.42
CA GLY A 68 11.66 15.24 -0.99
C GLY A 68 11.95 14.05 -0.07
N ASP A 69 11.36 14.08 1.13
CA ASP A 69 11.52 13.01 2.12
C ASP A 69 10.96 11.70 1.57
N PRO A 70 11.75 10.61 1.55
CA PRO A 70 11.33 9.38 0.91
C PRO A 70 10.26 8.66 1.74
N TYR A 71 9.29 8.06 1.06
CA TYR A 71 8.14 7.42 1.70
C TYR A 71 7.64 6.20 0.96
N ILE A 72 6.89 5.38 1.69
CA ILE A 72 6.01 4.37 1.11
C ILE A 72 4.57 4.87 1.27
N GLN A 73 3.89 5.07 0.14
CA GLN A 73 2.48 5.39 0.08
C GLN A 73 1.69 4.08 0.11
N ILE A 74 0.66 4.05 0.95
CA ILE A 74 -0.34 2.99 0.99
C ILE A 74 -1.68 3.66 0.73
N ARG A 75 -2.35 3.26 -0.35
CA ARG A 75 -3.55 3.91 -0.86
C ARG A 75 -4.68 2.91 -1.04
N CYS A 76 -5.89 3.29 -0.65
CA CYS A 76 -7.10 2.53 -0.96
C CYS A 76 -8.21 3.45 -1.45
N LYS A 77 -9.23 2.85 -2.08
CA LYS A 77 -10.43 3.60 -2.49
C LYS A 77 -11.19 4.10 -1.28
N ARG A 78 -11.86 5.24 -1.43
CA ARG A 78 -12.76 5.77 -0.40
C ARG A 78 -13.78 4.70 0.01
N PRO A 79 -13.85 4.33 1.29
CA PRO A 79 -14.87 3.43 1.78
C PRO A 79 -16.23 4.14 1.83
N GLU A 80 -17.29 3.43 1.49
CA GLU A 80 -18.67 3.94 1.52
C GLU A 80 -19.31 3.74 2.89
N THR A 81 -18.81 2.77 3.66
CA THR A 81 -19.33 2.44 4.99
C THR A 81 -18.25 2.38 6.06
N SER A 82 -18.65 2.50 7.33
CA SER A 82 -17.75 2.35 8.48
C SER A 82 -17.12 0.97 8.58
N ALA A 83 -17.83 -0.08 8.14
CA ALA A 83 -17.32 -1.45 8.11
C ALA A 83 -16.21 -1.62 7.05
N GLU A 84 -16.34 -0.98 5.90
CA GLU A 84 -15.30 -0.96 4.86
C GLU A 84 -14.10 -0.13 5.27
N PHE A 85 -14.33 1.01 5.94
CA PHE A 85 -13.26 1.80 6.52
C PHE A 85 -12.46 0.96 7.52
N ARG A 86 -13.11 0.26 8.44
CA ARG A 86 -12.43 -0.61 9.41
C ARG A 86 -11.59 -1.69 8.73
N ARG A 87 -12.13 -2.38 7.72
CA ARG A 87 -11.36 -3.37 6.94
C ARG A 87 -10.14 -2.76 6.25
N SER A 88 -10.30 -1.57 5.66
CA SER A 88 -9.20 -0.84 5.01
C SER A 88 -8.15 -0.42 6.02
N TRP A 89 -8.58 -0.01 7.21
CA TRP A 89 -7.71 0.35 8.32
C TRP A 89 -6.94 -0.86 8.86
N ASP A 90 -7.60 -2.01 9.03
CA ASP A 90 -6.96 -3.26 9.47
C ASP A 90 -5.90 -3.73 8.45
N LEU A 91 -6.15 -3.53 7.14
CA LEU A 91 -5.16 -3.74 6.08
C LEU A 91 -3.94 -2.84 6.26
N PHE A 92 -4.14 -1.53 6.47
CA PHE A 92 -3.03 -0.60 6.71
C PHE A 92 -2.23 -0.99 7.95
N LEU A 93 -2.89 -1.31 9.07
CA LEU A 93 -2.22 -1.77 10.28
C LEU A 93 -1.40 -3.03 10.02
N THR A 94 -1.94 -3.98 9.26
CA THR A 94 -1.22 -5.22 8.90
C THR A 94 0.04 -4.94 8.10
N VAL A 95 -0.02 -4.02 7.12
CA VAL A 95 1.16 -3.59 6.36
C VAL A 95 2.18 -2.90 7.28
N MET A 96 1.72 -2.04 8.20
CA MET A 96 2.59 -1.35 9.17
C MET A 96 3.27 -2.31 10.16
N TYR A 97 2.56 -3.34 10.63
CA TYR A 97 3.14 -4.39 11.46
C TYR A 97 4.15 -5.23 10.68
N ALA A 98 3.84 -5.58 9.42
CA ALA A 98 4.77 -6.32 8.56
C ALA A 98 6.06 -5.52 8.28
N SER A 99 5.95 -4.19 8.22
CA SER A 99 7.06 -3.26 8.03
C SER A 99 7.87 -3.04 9.31
N GLY A 100 7.35 -3.42 10.49
CA GLY A 100 7.96 -3.14 11.79
C GLY A 100 7.90 -1.67 12.19
N ALA A 101 6.95 -0.91 11.63
CA ALA A 101 6.77 0.51 11.93
C ALA A 101 5.87 0.75 13.16
N VAL A 102 5.15 -0.28 13.61
CA VAL A 102 4.29 -0.32 14.82
C VAL A 102 4.54 -1.63 15.55
#